data_AF-A0A7S3ZES3-F1
#
_entry.id   AF-A0A7S3ZES3-F1
#
_cell.length_a   1.000
_cell.length_b   1.000
_cell.length_c   1.000
_cell.angle_alpha   90.00
_cell.angle_beta   90.00
_cell.angle_gamma   90.00
#
_symmetry.space_group_name_H-M   'P 1'
#
loop_
_entity.id
_entity.type
_entity.pdbx_description
1 polymer ?
#
loop_
_entity_poly.entity_id
_entity_poly.type
_entity_poly.pdbx_seq_one_letter_code
_entity_poly.pdbx_strand_id
1 'polypeptide(L)'
;TAGCDSVLQCPEKRAGEEERQPIITCPKCRKSMCYACRVPWHEGLTCAAYTLVLQDEAKAAKLAEELRVDSKFQEYLRAREGKVRACKRCNAQIEKRSGCG
;
A
#
# COMPACT_ATOMS: atom_id res chain seq x y z
N THR A 1 -6.35 -1.77 22.25
CA THR A 1 -5.79 -0.68 21.42
C THR A 1 -6.86 -0.23 20.44
N ALA A 2 -7.57 0.86 20.75
CA ALA A 2 -8.66 1.32 19.89
C ALA A 2 -8.07 2.02 18.65
N GLY A 3 -7.91 1.26 17.57
CA GLY A 3 -7.44 1.77 16.28
C GLY A 3 -8.48 2.71 15.67
N CYS A 4 -8.05 3.89 15.24
CA CYS A 4 -8.86 4.83 14.47
C CYS A 4 -8.90 4.43 12.98
N ASP A 5 -9.10 3.14 12.70
CA ASP A 5 -9.15 2.55 11.35
C ASP A 5 -10.57 2.50 10.75
N SER A 6 -11.56 2.99 11.49
CA SER A 6 -12.93 3.09 11.00
C SER A 6 -13.09 4.38 10.20
N VAL A 7 -12.84 4.29 8.90
CA VAL A 7 -13.45 5.17 7.90
C VAL A 7 -14.92 5.34 8.28
N LEU A 8 -15.39 6.59 8.47
CA LEU A 8 -16.77 6.99 8.84
C LEU A 8 -17.07 7.11 10.34
N GLN A 9 -16.62 8.23 10.93
CA GLN A 9 -17.45 8.95 11.91
C GLN A 9 -17.05 10.43 11.87
N CYS A 10 -17.40 11.06 10.76
CA CYS A 10 -17.23 12.50 10.58
C CYS A 10 -18.61 13.16 10.71
N PRO A 11 -18.81 14.08 11.66
CA PRO A 11 -20.11 14.69 11.91
C PRO A 11 -20.58 15.48 10.68
N GLU A 12 -21.84 15.29 10.34
CA GLU A 12 -22.50 15.93 9.20
C GLU A 12 -22.50 17.46 9.36
N LYS A 13 -22.04 18.11 8.28
CA LYS A 13 -22.31 19.47 7.79
C LYS A 13 -22.62 20.56 8.84
N ARG A 14 -21.81 21.62 8.80
CA ARG A 14 -22.35 22.98 8.93
C ARG A 14 -22.04 23.73 7.64
N ALA A 15 -23.11 24.01 6.90
CA ALA A 15 -23.10 24.91 5.76
C ALA A 15 -22.97 26.35 6.28
N GLY A 16 -22.06 27.11 5.69
CA GLY A 16 -21.87 28.52 5.97
C GLY A 16 -20.40 28.92 5.84
N GLU A 17 -20.16 29.93 5.00
CA GLU A 17 -18.91 30.67 4.75
C GLU A 17 -18.05 30.15 3.59
N GLU A 18 -18.28 30.82 2.46
CA GLU A 18 -17.36 31.09 1.34
C GLU A 18 -15.91 31.29 1.83
N GLU A 19 -14.93 30.72 1.12
CA GLU A 19 -13.47 30.67 1.42
C GLU A 19 -12.93 29.63 2.43
N ARG A 20 -13.73 28.66 2.90
CA ARG A 20 -13.19 27.57 3.76
C ARG A 20 -12.61 26.42 2.93
N GLN A 21 -11.29 26.24 3.01
CA GLN A 21 -10.57 25.06 2.51
C GLN A 21 -11.24 23.75 3.03
N PRO A 22 -11.37 22.69 2.22
CA PRO A 22 -12.16 21.51 2.58
C PRO A 22 -11.48 20.55 3.57
N ILE A 23 -10.87 21.08 4.62
CA ILE A 23 -10.10 20.35 5.62
C ILE A 23 -10.97 19.95 6.83
N ILE A 24 -10.80 18.71 7.29
CA ILE A 24 -11.34 18.24 8.56
C ILE A 24 -10.22 17.60 9.37
N THR A 25 -10.07 18.03 10.62
CA THR A 25 -9.09 17.49 11.56
C THR A 25 -9.78 16.63 12.62
N CYS A 26 -9.35 15.38 12.76
CA CYS A 26 -9.87 14.51 13.80
C CYS A 26 -9.36 14.98 15.19
N PRO A 27 -10.24 15.23 16.18
CA PRO A 27 -9.81 15.66 17.51
C PRO A 27 -9.07 14.56 18.29
N LYS A 28 -9.27 13.29 17.94
CA LYS A 28 -8.64 12.15 18.63
C LYS A 28 -7.23 11.84 18.14
N CYS A 29 -7.04 11.73 16.82
CA CYS A 29 -5.73 11.38 16.23
C CYS A 29 -4.99 12.56 15.62
N ARG A 30 -5.59 13.77 15.63
CA ARG A 30 -5.04 15.03 15.09
C ARG A 30 -4.66 14.96 13.60
N LYS A 31 -5.09 13.92 12.88
CA LYS A 31 -4.92 13.78 11.42
C LYS A 31 -5.93 14.67 10.70
N SER A 32 -5.47 15.34 9.65
CA SER A 32 -6.28 16.17 8.76
C SER A 32 -6.60 15.41 7.47
N MET A 33 -7.83 15.56 6.98
CA MET A 33 -8.32 14.93 5.76
C MET A 33 -9.08 15.95 4.91
N CYS A 34 -9.05 15.77 3.60
CA CYS A 34 -9.93 16.50 2.70
C CYS A 34 -11.32 15.85 2.71
N TYR A 35 -12.38 16.58 3.09
CA TYR A 35 -13.72 15.99 3.15
C TYR A 35 -14.32 15.71 1.76
N ALA A 36 -13.84 16.41 0.73
CA ALA A 36 -14.35 16.29 -0.63
C ALA A 36 -13.93 14.96 -1.28
N CYS A 37 -12.67 14.57 -1.13
CA CYS A 37 -12.12 13.34 -1.72
C CYS A 37 -11.79 12.23 -0.69
N ARG A 38 -11.93 12.51 0.61
CA ARG A 38 -11.74 11.55 1.72
C ARG A 38 -10.33 10.96 1.82
N VAL A 39 -9.34 11.70 1.33
CA VAL A 39 -7.91 11.36 1.42
C VAL A 39 -7.23 12.26 2.48
N PRO A 40 -5.95 12.02 2.83
CA PRO A 40 -5.20 12.95 3.67
C PRO A 40 -5.25 14.38 3.14
N TRP A 41 -5.22 15.36 4.05
CA TRP A 41 -5.28 16.76 3.66
C TRP A 41 -4.17 17.13 2.67
N HIS A 42 -4.54 17.85 1.61
CA HIS A 42 -3.64 18.32 0.57
C HIS A 42 -3.91 19.80 0.28
N GLU A 43 -2.86 20.62 0.38
CA GLU A 43 -2.90 22.04 0.06
C GLU A 43 -2.21 22.28 -1.30
N GLY A 44 -2.70 23.25 -2.08
CA GLY A 44 -2.10 23.61 -3.37
C GLY A 44 -2.33 22.62 -4.51
N LEU A 45 -3.00 21.49 -4.26
CA LEU A 45 -3.38 20.50 -5.27
C LEU A 45 -4.89 20.34 -5.33
N THR A 46 -5.41 20.14 -6.54
CA THR A 46 -6.80 19.71 -6.71
C THR A 46 -6.98 18.27 -6.21
N CYS A 47 -8.20 17.91 -5.81
CA CYS A 47 -8.52 16.54 -5.37
C CYS A 47 -8.09 15.49 -6.41
N ALA A 48 -8.26 15.79 -7.70
CA ALA A 48 -7.86 14.91 -8.78
C ALA A 48 -6.33 14.75 -8.88
N ALA A 49 -5.59 15.87 -8.82
CA ALA A 49 -4.13 15.84 -8.86
C ALA A 49 -3.53 15.06 -7.69
N TYR A 50 -4.03 15.30 -6.47
CA TYR A 50 -3.55 14.58 -5.29
C TYR A 50 -3.90 13.08 -5.34
N THR A 51 -5.06 12.73 -5.89
CA THR A 51 -5.44 11.32 -6.09
C THR A 51 -4.45 10.59 -7.00
N LEU A 52 -3.97 11.25 -8.07
CA LEU A 52 -2.95 10.68 -8.96
C LEU A 52 -1.61 10.47 -8.24
N VAL A 53 -1.20 11.42 -7.40
CA VAL A 53 0.00 11.27 -6.56
C VAL A 53 -0.11 10.02 -5.68
N LEU A 54 -1.23 9.84 -4.98
CA LEU A 54 -1.45 8.66 -4.14
C LEU A 54 -1.43 7.34 -4.95
N GLN A 55 -1.98 7.35 -6.16
CA GLN A 55 -1.95 6.17 -7.04
C GLN A 55 -0.52 5.83 -7.47
N ASP A 56 0.28 6.83 -7.82
CA ASP A 56 1.66 6.61 -8.26
C ASP A 56 2.57 6.17 -7.10
N GLU A 57 2.38 6.73 -5.91
CA GLU A 57 3.02 6.25 -4.68
C GLU A 57 2.65 4.79 -4.38
N ALA A 58 1.35 4.44 -4.51
CA ALA A 58 0.90 3.07 -4.30
C ALA A 58 1.48 2.09 -5.33
N LYS A 59 1.58 2.49 -6.60
CA LYS A 59 2.23 1.68 -7.65
C LYS A 59 3.71 1.51 -7.36
N ALA A 60 4.40 2.57 -6.97
CA ALA A 60 5.82 2.53 -6.63
C ALA A 60 6.10 1.62 -5.42
N ALA A 61 5.27 1.72 -4.38
CA ALA A 61 5.36 0.84 -3.21
C ALA A 61 5.12 -0.63 -3.58
N LYS A 62 4.13 -0.91 -4.42
CA LYS A 62 3.86 -2.26 -4.93
C LYS A 62 5.05 -2.82 -5.70
N LEU A 63 5.61 -2.04 -6.63
CA LEU A 63 6.78 -2.45 -7.41
C LEU A 63 8.00 -2.70 -6.51
N ALA A 64 8.23 -1.85 -5.52
CA ALA A 64 9.32 -2.02 -4.57
C ALA A 64 9.17 -3.33 -3.76
N GLU A 65 7.96 -3.68 -3.36
CA GLU A 65 7.71 -4.94 -2.66
C GLU A 65 7.88 -6.16 -3.57
N GLU A 66 7.39 -6.10 -4.82
CA GLU A 66 7.62 -7.16 -5.82
C GLU A 66 9.11 -7.40 -6.06
N LEU A 67 9.90 -6.34 -6.25
CA LEU A 67 11.37 -6.43 -6.39
C LEU A 67 12.04 -7.01 -5.14
N ARG A 68 11.56 -6.67 -3.95
CA ARG A 68 12.06 -7.21 -2.68
C ARG A 68 11.76 -8.70 -2.55
N VAL A 69 10.57 -9.14 -2.95
CA VAL A 69 10.17 -10.56 -2.96
C VAL A 69 11.03 -11.34 -3.95
N ASP A 70 11.21 -10.82 -5.17
CA ASP A 70 12.07 -11.44 -6.19
C ASP A 70 13.52 -11.57 -5.72
N SER A 71 14.08 -10.52 -5.12
CA SER A 71 15.44 -10.55 -4.55
C SER A 71 15.57 -11.64 -3.49
N LYS A 72 14.63 -11.72 -2.54
CA LYS A 72 14.62 -12.76 -1.50
C LYS A 72 14.49 -14.16 -2.08
N PHE A 73 13.67 -14.31 -3.12
CA PHE A 73 13.52 -15.59 -3.80
C PHE A 73 14.83 -16.02 -4.48
N GLN A 74 15.51 -15.10 -5.16
CA GLN A 74 16.82 -15.37 -5.75
C GLN A 74 17.87 -15.74 -4.69
N GLU A 75 17.91 -15.03 -3.56
CA GLU A 75 18.79 -15.38 -2.44
C GLU A 75 18.50 -16.78 -1.88
N TYR A 76 17.22 -17.13 -1.73
CA TYR A 76 16.80 -18.48 -1.31
C TYR A 76 17.31 -19.56 -2.27
N LEU A 77 17.20 -19.34 -3.59
CA LEU A 77 17.71 -20.28 -4.60
C LEU A 77 19.22 -20.43 -4.53
N ARG A 78 19.97 -19.32 -4.39
CA ARG A 78 21.43 -19.34 -4.24
C ARG A 78 21.87 -20.10 -2.98
N ALA A 79 21.21 -19.86 -1.85
CA ALA A 79 21.52 -20.53 -0.59
C ALA A 79 21.23 -22.05 -0.62
N ARG A 80 20.45 -22.53 -1.59
CA ARG A 80 20.03 -23.93 -1.74
C ARG A 80 20.45 -24.53 -3.08
N GLU A 81 21.55 -24.03 -3.62
CA GLU A 81 22.16 -24.56 -4.84
C GLU A 81 22.31 -26.10 -4.75
N GLY A 82 21.92 -26.80 -5.82
CA GLY A 82 21.91 -28.27 -5.89
C GLY A 82 20.73 -28.98 -5.21
N LYS A 83 20.05 -28.33 -4.25
CA LYS A 83 18.85 -28.86 -3.56
C LYS A 83 17.55 -28.46 -4.24
N VAL A 84 17.53 -27.30 -4.89
CA VAL A 84 16.40 -26.82 -5.70
C VAL A 84 16.72 -27.03 -7.18
N ARG A 85 15.73 -27.50 -7.96
CA ARG A 85 15.87 -27.68 -9.42
C ARG A 85 14.64 -27.16 -10.15
N ALA A 86 14.85 -26.57 -11.32
CA ALA A 86 13.76 -26.17 -12.21
C ALA A 86 13.13 -27.40 -12.88
N CYS A 87 11.80 -27.46 -12.90
CA CYS A 87 11.06 -28.49 -13.63
C CYS A 87 11.23 -28.31 -15.14
N LYS A 88 11.63 -29.36 -15.86
CA LYS A 88 11.81 -29.30 -17.33
C LYS A 88 10.53 -29.04 -18.12
N ARG A 89 9.35 -29.24 -17.52
CA ARG A 89 8.05 -29.05 -18.18
C ARG A 89 7.46 -27.66 -17.97
N CYS A 90 7.58 -27.10 -16.76
CA CYS A 90 6.93 -25.83 -16.38
C CYS A 90 7.86 -24.80 -15.71
N ASN A 91 9.15 -25.10 -15.55
CA ASN A 91 10.16 -24.26 -14.89
C ASN A 91 9.89 -23.86 -13.43
N ALA A 92 8.91 -24.48 -12.77
CA ALA A 92 8.72 -24.33 -11.34
C ALA A 92 9.99 -24.76 -10.56
N GLN A 93 10.36 -23.99 -9.53
CA GLN A 93 11.49 -24.28 -8.66
C GLN A 93 11.08 -25.34 -7.63
N ILE A 94 11.58 -26.57 -7.79
CA ILE A 94 11.22 -27.72 -6.95
C ILE A 94 12.36 -28.02 -5.98
N GLU A 95 12.08 -27.90 -4.68
CA GLU A 95 12.97 -28.37 -3.63
C GLU A 95 12.92 -29.90 -3.52
N LYS A 96 14.10 -30.55 -3.52
CA LYS A 96 14.18 -31.98 -3.21
C LYS A 96 13.95 -32.21 -1.72
N ARG A 97 12.80 -32.78 -1.36
CA ARG A 97 12.62 -33.45 -0.06
C ARG A 97 13.30 -34.82 -0.13
N SER A 98 13.98 -35.22 0.94
CA SER A 98 14.79 -36.45 1.03
C SER A 98 14.04 -37.71 0.59
N GLY A 99 14.71 -38.52 -0.24
CA GLY A 99 14.38 -39.93 -0.55
C GLY A 99 13.28 -40.15 -1.59
N CYS A 100 13.66 -40.58 -2.80
CA CYS A 100 12.82 -41.46 -3.61
C CYS A 100 13.38 -42.87 -3.40
N GLY A 101 12.56 -43.78 -2.89
CA GLY A 101 12.89 -45.21 -2.80
C GLY A 101 12.95 -45.85 -4.18
#